data_AF-A0A127V8K3-F1
#
_entry.id   AF-A0A127V8K3-F1
#
_cell.length_a   1.000
_cell.length_b   1.000
_cell.length_c   1.000
_cell.angle_alpha   90.00
_cell.angle_beta   90.00
_cell.angle_gamma   90.00
#
_symmetry.space_group_name_H-M   'P 1'
#
loop_
_entity.id
_entity.type
_entity.pdbx_description
1 polymer ?
#
loop_
_entity_poly.entity_id
_entity_poly.type
_entity_poly.pdbx_seq_one_letter_code
_entity_poly.pdbx_strand_id
1 'polypeptide(L)'
;MGLINIQEKRVIVVFWKNNMESPFEVFSNLKNFCLSYPQFNYNTISNYLSKAKVAYENQEIRIERKNIISKPAPELRIRKIAPVLRKVMMKDANDEQHDLKYWLGRPVKERAAAVTYIISQSLAKGQRMDKTKLVKKRMYA
;
A
#
# COMPACT_ATOMS: atom_id res chain seq x y z
N MET A 1 -8.32 31.28 -5.35
CA MET A 1 -7.89 29.94 -4.88
C MET A 1 -6.47 29.72 -5.37
N GLY A 2 -5.48 29.97 -4.50
CA GLY A 2 -4.07 29.92 -4.86
C GLY A 2 -3.64 28.51 -5.22
N LEU A 3 -3.06 28.34 -6.41
CA LEU A 3 -2.35 27.12 -6.79
C LEU A 3 -1.18 26.95 -5.83
N ILE A 4 -1.30 26.00 -4.90
CA ILE A 4 -0.22 25.62 -4.01
C ILE A 4 0.89 25.10 -4.91
N ASN A 5 1.93 25.92 -5.08
CA ASN A 5 3.18 25.51 -5.69
C ASN A 5 3.82 24.49 -4.75
N ILE A 6 3.38 23.23 -4.86
CA ILE A 6 4.03 22.11 -4.21
C ILE A 6 5.34 21.95 -4.95
N GLN A 7 6.35 22.72 -4.54
CA GLN A 7 7.73 22.41 -4.89
C GLN A 7 7.92 20.96 -4.48
N GLU A 8 8.11 20.07 -5.47
CA GLU A 8 8.39 18.66 -5.24
C GLU A 8 9.57 18.59 -4.27
N LYS A 9 9.29 18.23 -3.01
CA LYS A 9 10.33 18.12 -2.00
C LYS A 9 11.27 17.02 -2.46
N ARG A 10 12.57 17.31 -2.48
CA ARG A 10 13.62 16.42 -2.95
C ARG A 10 14.59 16.13 -1.84
N VAL A 11 15.15 14.93 -1.87
CA VAL A 11 16.27 14.50 -1.02
C VAL A 11 17.47 14.19 -1.90
N ILE A 12 18.64 14.22 -1.27
CA ILE A 12 19.89 13.74 -1.84
C ILE A 12 20.11 12.33 -1.35
N VAL A 13 20.23 11.38 -2.26
CA VAL A 13 20.59 9.99 -1.95
C VAL A 13 22.02 9.79 -2.41
N VAL A 14 22.88 9.35 -1.49
CA VAL A 14 24.30 9.08 -1.73
C VAL A 14 24.50 7.58 -1.61
N PHE A 15 25.00 6.95 -2.66
CA PHE A 15 25.38 5.54 -2.66
C PHE A 15 26.88 5.43 -2.48
N TRP A 16 27.34 4.68 -1.48
CA TRP A 16 28.76 4.42 -1.22
C TRP A 16 29.17 3.11 -1.88
N LYS A 17 30.13 3.16 -2.81
CA LYS A 17 30.59 1.97 -3.54
C LYS A 17 31.44 1.03 -2.69
N ASN A 18 32.11 1.58 -1.67
CA ASN A 18 33.04 0.84 -0.82
C ASN A 18 32.39 0.30 0.47
N ASN A 19 31.10 0.56 0.72
CA ASN A 19 30.44 0.19 1.96
C ASN A 19 29.36 -0.88 1.71
N MET A 20 29.61 -2.11 2.18
CA MET A 20 28.75 -3.27 1.94
C MET A 20 27.56 -3.36 2.90
N GLU A 21 27.67 -2.80 4.11
CA GLU A 21 26.64 -2.91 5.15
C GLU A 21 25.52 -1.86 5.00
N SER A 22 25.91 -0.63 4.68
CA SER A 22 24.99 0.49 4.43
C SER A 22 25.33 1.15 3.09
N PRO A 23 24.81 0.62 1.97
CA PRO A 23 25.24 1.05 0.64
C PRO A 23 24.75 2.45 0.28
N PHE A 24 23.85 3.06 1.06
CA PHE A 24 23.37 4.40 0.81
C PHE A 24 22.98 5.20 2.06
N GLU A 25 23.07 6.51 1.94
CA GLU A 25 22.66 7.51 2.93
C GLU A 25 21.74 8.55 2.28
N VAL A 26 20.90 9.19 3.11
CA VAL A 26 19.90 10.15 2.64
C VAL A 26 20.06 11.47 3.39
N PHE A 27 20.22 12.56 2.65
CA PHE A 27 20.34 13.92 3.17
C PHE A 27 19.16 14.78 2.71
N SER A 28 18.71 15.68 3.59
CA SER A 28 17.61 16.60 3.28
C SER A 28 17.97 17.61 2.18
N ASN A 29 19.24 17.99 2.05
CA ASN A 29 19.74 18.82 0.97
C ASN A 29 21.24 18.60 0.73
N LEU A 30 21.76 19.13 -0.38
CA LEU A 30 23.16 18.97 -0.77
C LEU A 30 24.14 19.71 0.14
N LYS A 31 23.72 20.82 0.76
CA LYS A 31 24.59 21.55 1.71
C LYS A 31 24.89 20.70 2.93
N ASN A 32 23.88 20.02 3.48
CA ASN A 32 24.04 19.14 4.63
C ASN A 32 25.01 18.00 4.33
N PHE A 33 24.92 17.40 3.14
CA PHE A 33 25.91 16.41 2.70
C PHE A 33 27.33 16.99 2.67
N CYS A 34 27.54 18.15 2.04
CA CYS A 34 28.85 18.79 1.98
C CYS A 34 29.38 19.26 3.35
N LEU A 35 28.51 19.49 4.35
CA LEU A 35 28.91 19.78 5.72
C LEU A 35 29.42 18.51 6.43
N SER A 36 28.77 17.37 6.21
CA SER A 36 29.19 16.07 6.76
C SER A 36 30.44 15.54 6.06
N TYR A 37 30.60 15.82 4.76
CA TYR A 37 31.72 15.36 3.95
C TYR A 37 32.37 16.53 3.18
N PRO A 38 33.23 17.33 3.85
CA PRO A 38 33.83 18.54 3.28
C PRO A 38 34.74 18.30 2.07
N GLN A 39 35.19 17.07 1.82
CA GLN A 39 35.98 16.71 0.64
C GLN A 39 35.21 16.89 -0.68
N PHE A 40 33.87 16.93 -0.61
CA PHE A 40 33.03 17.06 -1.78
C PHE A 40 32.62 18.52 -2.04
N ASN A 41 32.96 19.02 -3.23
CA ASN A 41 32.63 20.38 -3.63
C ASN A 41 31.15 20.54 -4.00
N TYR A 42 30.43 21.36 -3.24
CA TYR A 42 29.02 21.68 -3.45
C TYR A 42 28.74 22.19 -4.87
N ASN A 43 29.56 23.10 -5.40
CA ASN A 43 29.33 23.73 -6.70
C ASN A 43 29.45 22.70 -7.82
N THR A 44 30.45 21.82 -7.74
CA THR A 44 30.63 20.73 -8.70
C THR A 44 29.40 19.83 -8.71
N ILE A 45 29.03 19.27 -7.56
CA ILE A 45 27.91 18.32 -7.49
C ILE A 45 26.58 19.00 -7.86
N SER A 46 26.37 20.24 -7.41
CA SER A 46 25.17 21.01 -7.74
C SER A 46 25.07 21.25 -9.26
N ASN A 47 26.18 21.50 -9.95
CA ASN A 47 26.18 21.66 -11.41
C ASN A 47 25.73 20.38 -12.13
N TYR A 48 26.27 19.21 -11.74
CA TYR A 48 25.85 17.92 -12.30
C TYR A 48 24.34 17.66 -12.06
N LEU A 49 23.91 17.82 -10.81
CA LEU A 49 22.53 17.54 -10.40
C LEU A 49 21.50 18.56 -10.89
N SER A 50 21.93 19.76 -11.32
CA SER A 50 21.01 20.84 -11.76
C SER A 50 20.96 20.99 -13.28
N LYS A 51 22.10 20.94 -13.98
CA LYS A 51 22.16 21.18 -15.43
C LYS A 51 21.87 19.93 -16.24
N ALA A 52 22.42 18.79 -15.83
CA ALA A 52 22.27 17.54 -16.58
C ALA A 52 21.12 16.66 -16.08
N LYS A 53 20.65 16.86 -14.83
CA LYS A 53 19.80 15.90 -14.09
C LYS A 53 20.42 14.49 -14.06
N VAL A 54 21.74 14.39 -14.26
CA VAL A 54 22.49 13.15 -14.23
C VAL A 54 23.04 12.96 -12.82
N ALA A 55 23.12 11.71 -12.38
CA ALA A 55 23.76 11.36 -11.12
C ALA A 55 25.22 11.82 -11.14
N TYR A 56 25.69 12.44 -10.06
CA TYR A 56 27.13 12.66 -9.91
C TYR A 56 27.76 11.34 -9.49
N GLU A 57 28.71 10.82 -10.25
CA GLU A 57 29.34 9.53 -9.97
C GLU A 57 30.86 9.67 -10.04
N ASN A 58 31.53 9.16 -9.01
CA ASN A 58 32.99 9.03 -8.96
C ASN A 58 33.37 7.61 -8.54
N GLN A 59 34.65 7.38 -8.20
CA GLN A 59 35.13 6.05 -7.77
C GLN A 59 34.56 5.61 -6.42
N GLU A 60 34.17 6.55 -5.55
CA GLU A 60 33.76 6.26 -4.16
C GLU A 60 32.25 6.29 -3.97
N ILE A 61 31.55 7.19 -4.68
CA ILE A 61 30.15 7.52 -4.46
C ILE A 61 29.37 7.79 -5.75
N ARG A 62 28.05 7.60 -5.66
CA ARG A 62 27.06 8.04 -6.65
C ARG A 62 25.96 8.84 -5.95
N ILE A 63 25.72 10.08 -6.37
CA ILE A 63 24.75 11.00 -5.77
C ILE A 63 23.59 11.26 -6.73
N GLU A 64 22.37 11.16 -6.22
CA GLU A 64 21.13 11.40 -6.96
C GLU A 64 20.18 12.35 -6.21
N ARG A 65 19.39 13.13 -6.96
CA ARG A 65 18.24 13.86 -6.43
C ARG A 65 16.98 13.03 -6.63
N LYS A 66 16.34 12.60 -5.54
CA LYS A 66 15.06 11.87 -5.59
C LYS A 66 13.92 12.69 -4.99
N ASN A 67 12.75 12.60 -5.62
CA ASN A 67 11.52 13.20 -5.11
C ASN A 67 11.02 12.41 -3.88
N ILE A 68 10.51 13.13 -2.89
CA ILE A 68 9.87 12.53 -1.72
C ILE A 68 8.45 12.13 -2.10
N ILE A 69 8.16 10.84 -2.00
CA ILE A 69 6.80 10.30 -2.15
C ILE A 69 6.06 10.56 -0.84
N SER A 70 5.31 11.66 -0.77
CA SER A 70 4.55 12.05 0.43
C SER A 70 3.29 11.22 0.66
N LYS A 71 2.75 10.61 -0.39
CA LYS A 71 1.60 9.71 -0.34
C LYS A 71 2.01 8.39 -0.99
N PRO A 72 1.90 7.25 -0.29
CA PRO A 72 2.12 5.96 -0.94
C PRO A 72 1.19 5.86 -2.14
N ALA A 73 1.71 5.41 -3.28
CA ALA A 73 0.87 5.14 -4.43
C ALA A 73 -0.25 4.19 -3.98
N PRO A 74 -1.52 4.45 -4.29
CA PRO A 74 -2.57 3.51 -3.94
C PRO A 74 -2.24 2.19 -4.62
N GLU A 75 -1.92 1.16 -3.84
CA GLU A 75 -1.78 -0.19 -4.36
C GLU A 75 -3.06 -0.49 -5.14
N LEU A 76 -2.96 -0.59 -6.46
CA LEU A 76 -4.04 -1.08 -7.29
C LEU A 76 -4.22 -2.56 -6.92
N ARG A 77 -5.00 -2.83 -5.88
CA ARG A 77 -5.49 -4.18 -5.57
C ARG A 77 -6.41 -4.57 -6.70
N ILE A 78 -5.83 -5.11 -7.77
CA ILE A 78 -6.58 -5.70 -8.87
C ILE A 78 -7.35 -6.87 -8.27
N ARG A 79 -8.63 -6.63 -7.95
CA ARG A 79 -9.52 -7.67 -7.46
C ARG A 79 -9.77 -8.61 -8.63
N LYS A 80 -9.30 -9.85 -8.53
CA LYS A 80 -9.64 -10.92 -9.48
C LYS A 80 -11.09 -11.35 -9.23
N ILE A 81 -12.04 -10.55 -9.72
CA ILE A 81 -13.46 -10.90 -9.70
C ILE A 81 -13.71 -11.82 -10.88
N ALA A 82 -14.00 -13.09 -10.62
CA ALA A 82 -14.41 -14.05 -11.63
C ALA A 82 -15.90 -14.39 -11.43
N PRO A 83 -16.73 -14.35 -12.49
CA PRO A 83 -18.11 -14.79 -12.38
C PRO A 83 -18.16 -16.30 -12.17
N VAL A 84 -18.88 -16.75 -11.13
CA VAL A 84 -19.20 -18.17 -10.94
C VAL A 84 -20.49 -18.45 -11.68
N LEU A 85 -20.39 -19.02 -12.89
CA LEU A 85 -21.55 -19.35 -13.73
C LEU A 85 -21.96 -20.80 -13.53
N ARG A 86 -23.24 -21.01 -13.17
CA ARG A 86 -23.88 -22.32 -13.16
C ARG A 86 -24.97 -22.35 -14.22
N LYS A 87 -24.89 -23.28 -15.18
CA LYS A 87 -25.93 -23.50 -16.20
C LYS A 87 -26.75 -24.73 -15.81
N VAL A 88 -28.01 -24.52 -15.47
CA VAL A 88 -28.96 -25.58 -15.12
C VAL A 88 -30.34 -25.25 -15.66
N MET A 89 -31.16 -26.28 -15.91
CA MET A 89 -32.57 -26.09 -16.26
C MET A 89 -33.28 -25.40 -15.08
N MET A 90 -34.12 -24.41 -15.36
CA MET A 90 -34.75 -23.58 -14.33
C MET A 90 -35.54 -24.41 -13.29
N LYS A 91 -36.20 -25.48 -13.76
CA LYS A 91 -36.94 -26.44 -12.93
C LYS A 91 -36.06 -27.23 -11.94
N ASP A 92 -34.77 -27.37 -12.26
CA ASP A 92 -33.81 -28.17 -11.50
C ASP A 92 -32.80 -27.28 -10.74
N ALA A 93 -32.97 -25.95 -10.78
CA ALA A 93 -32.02 -25.02 -10.19
C ALA A 93 -31.91 -25.20 -8.68
N ASN A 94 -33.06 -25.28 -7.98
CA ASN A 94 -33.18 -25.46 -6.53
C ASN A 94 -32.09 -24.73 -5.73
N ASP A 95 -31.89 -23.45 -6.07
CA ASP A 95 -30.74 -22.67 -5.59
C ASP A 95 -30.81 -22.48 -4.07
N GLU A 96 -32.01 -22.37 -3.49
CA GLU A 96 -32.19 -22.25 -2.03
C GLU A 96 -31.60 -23.45 -1.27
N GLN A 97 -31.92 -24.67 -1.72
CA GLN A 97 -31.43 -25.89 -1.08
C GLN A 97 -29.93 -26.06 -1.30
N HIS A 98 -29.46 -25.72 -2.50
CA HIS A 98 -28.03 -25.78 -2.86
C HIS A 98 -27.21 -24.81 -2.02
N ASP A 99 -27.65 -23.57 -1.89
CA ASP A 99 -26.97 -22.53 -1.11
C ASP A 99 -26.97 -22.88 0.37
N LEU A 100 -28.10 -23.36 0.91
CA LEU A 100 -28.17 -23.84 2.28
C LEU A 100 -27.16 -24.97 2.51
N LYS A 101 -27.10 -25.96 1.62
CA LYS A 101 -26.15 -27.08 1.72
C LYS A 101 -24.70 -26.61 1.63
N TYR A 102 -24.40 -25.69 0.71
CA TYR A 102 -23.08 -25.07 0.57
C TYR A 102 -22.66 -24.40 1.87
N TRP A 103 -23.52 -23.53 2.41
CA TRP A 103 -23.21 -22.81 3.65
C TRP A 103 -23.08 -23.76 4.82
N LEU A 104 -23.97 -24.77 4.95
CA LEU A 104 -23.86 -25.75 6.02
C LEU A 104 -22.56 -26.56 5.97
N GLY A 105 -22.01 -26.81 4.78
CA GLY A 105 -20.71 -27.47 4.60
C GLY A 105 -19.47 -26.61 4.88
N ARG A 106 -19.61 -25.29 5.04
CA ARG A 106 -18.48 -24.39 5.33
C ARG A 106 -18.12 -24.38 6.83
N PRO A 107 -16.85 -24.10 7.18
CA PRO A 107 -16.43 -23.95 8.57
C PRO A 107 -17.27 -22.93 9.34
N VAL A 108 -17.55 -23.20 10.62
CA VAL A 108 -18.40 -22.32 11.46
C VAL A 108 -17.90 -20.88 11.46
N LYS A 109 -16.58 -20.68 11.48
CA LYS A 109 -15.94 -19.36 11.41
C LYS A 109 -16.29 -18.60 10.13
N GLU A 110 -16.27 -19.27 8.97
CA GLU A 110 -16.61 -18.66 7.68
C GLU A 110 -18.09 -18.31 7.60
N ARG A 111 -18.97 -19.20 8.08
CA ARG A 111 -20.43 -18.94 8.13
C ARG A 111 -20.75 -17.74 9.00
N ALA A 112 -20.16 -17.68 10.19
CA ALA A 112 -20.36 -16.56 11.11
C ALA A 112 -19.85 -15.24 10.51
N ALA A 113 -18.71 -15.26 9.81
CA ALA A 113 -18.18 -14.10 9.11
C ALA A 113 -19.11 -13.64 7.97
N ALA A 114 -19.62 -14.58 7.16
CA ALA A 114 -20.55 -14.29 6.06
C ALA A 114 -21.86 -13.66 6.57
N VAL A 115 -22.46 -14.24 7.63
CA VAL A 115 -23.68 -13.69 8.25
C VAL A 115 -23.42 -12.29 8.82
N THR A 116 -22.29 -12.10 9.50
CA THR A 116 -21.90 -10.78 10.04
C THR A 116 -21.73 -9.76 8.93
N TYR A 117 -21.13 -10.17 7.80
CA TYR A 117 -20.96 -9.32 6.63
C TYR A 117 -22.31 -8.91 6.04
N ILE A 118 -23.23 -9.85 5.82
CA ILE A 118 -24.59 -9.56 5.30
C ILE A 118 -25.33 -8.57 6.20
N ILE A 119 -25.29 -8.79 7.51
CA ILE A 119 -25.91 -7.87 8.48
C ILE A 119 -25.28 -6.48 8.36
N SER A 120 -23.94 -6.40 8.24
CA SER A 120 -23.25 -5.12 8.11
C SER A 120 -23.63 -4.32 6.86
N GLN A 121 -23.95 -5.00 5.75
CA GLN A 121 -24.42 -4.34 4.53
C GLN A 121 -25.84 -3.75 4.69
N SER A 122 -26.61 -4.25 5.66
CA SER A 122 -27.97 -3.79 5.93
C SER A 122 -28.00 -2.63 6.94
N LEU A 123 -26.86 -2.23 7.52
CA LEU A 123 -26.77 -1.15 8.50
C LEU A 123 -26.53 0.21 7.82
N ALA A 124 -27.21 1.25 8.29
CA ALA A 124 -26.92 2.61 7.88
C ALA A 124 -25.53 3.06 8.36
N LYS A 125 -24.96 4.07 7.71
CA LYS A 125 -23.64 4.60 8.07
C LYS A 125 -23.63 5.11 9.52
N GLY A 126 -22.82 4.48 10.37
CA GLY A 126 -22.73 4.81 11.80
C GLY A 126 -23.73 4.08 12.71
N GLN A 127 -24.66 3.31 12.13
CA GLN A 127 -25.57 2.46 12.90
C GLN A 127 -24.82 1.27 13.49
N ARG A 128 -25.01 1.04 14.80
CA ARG A 128 -24.47 -0.16 15.47
C ARG A 128 -25.44 -1.32 15.29
N MET A 129 -24.89 -2.52 15.19
CA MET A 129 -25.69 -3.76 15.19
C MET A 129 -26.46 -3.86 16.51
N ASP A 130 -27.77 -4.09 16.42
CA ASP A 130 -28.58 -4.40 17.58
C ASP A 130 -28.18 -5.78 18.13
N LYS A 131 -27.74 -5.80 19.39
CA LYS A 131 -27.25 -7.00 20.07
C LYS A 131 -28.28 -7.64 20.99
N THR A 132 -29.48 -7.07 21.11
CA THR A 132 -30.53 -7.57 22.02
C THR A 132 -30.93 -9.02 21.76
N LYS A 133 -30.82 -9.48 20.50
CA LYS A 133 -31.13 -10.85 20.08
C LYS A 133 -29.92 -11.78 19.99
N LEU A 134 -28.73 -11.33 20.38
CA LEU A 134 -27.52 -12.17 20.28
C LEU A 134 -27.42 -13.14 21.46
N VAL A 135 -27.48 -14.44 21.16
CA VAL A 135 -27.22 -15.52 22.12
C VAL A 135 -25.75 -15.92 22.04
N LYS A 136 -25.02 -15.78 23.16
CA LYS A 136 -23.63 -16.24 23.25
C LYS A 136 -23.60 -17.77 23.38
N LYS A 137 -23.11 -18.47 22.35
CA LYS A 137 -22.84 -19.92 22.41
C LYS A 137 -21.34 -20.18 22.48
N ARG A 138 -20.93 -21.18 23.28
CA ARG A 138 -19.57 -21.73 23.23
C ARG A 138 -19.45 -22.55 21.95
N MET A 139 -18.44 -22.25 21.13
CA MET A 139 -18.11 -23.07 19.96
C MET A 139 -17.05 -24.08 20.39
N TYR A 140 -17.35 -25.37 20.24
CA TYR A 140 -16.37 -26.44 20.32
C TYR A 140 -15.81 -26.66 18.92
N ALA A 141 -14.48 -26.81 18.83
CA ALA A 141 -13.74 -26.95 17.57
C ALA A 141 -14.01 -28.31 16.92
#